data_AF-A0A0Q9QNG1-F1
#
_entry.id   AF-A0A0Q9QNG1-F1
#
_cell.length_a   1.000
_cell.length_b   1.000
_cell.length_c   1.000
_cell.angle_alpha   90.00
_cell.angle_beta   90.00
_cell.angle_gamma   90.00
#
_symmetry.space_group_name_H-M   'P 1'
#
loop_
_entity.id
_entity.type
_entity.pdbx_description
1 polymer ?
#
loop_
_entity_poly.entity_id
_entity_poly.type
_entity_poly.pdbx_seq_one_letter_code
_entity_poly.pdbx_strand_id
1 'polypeptide(L)'
;MMERNEAAEDRGKDNRPNAFERFVDAANQVVSRAPFFTVIVAALVLWALSKPLWGSTTKWELALHTGSAILSLLLLVLLENAGRRSEEAAQEKLNVIAEALSDLMSHHARDSDELRESVDKLREAVGLEERH
;
A
#
# COMPACT_ATOMS: atom_id res chain seq x y z
N MET A 1 33.99 -3.38 34.50
CA MET A 1 33.78 -4.01 33.17
C MET A 1 32.63 -4.98 33.31
N MET A 2 31.61 -4.82 32.45
CA MET A 2 30.62 -5.82 32.02
C MET A 2 29.66 -6.44 33.06
N GLU A 3 28.56 -5.74 33.35
CA GLU A 3 27.25 -6.36 33.58
C GLU A 3 26.27 -5.80 32.55
N ARG A 4 26.44 -6.25 31.30
CA ARG A 4 25.41 -6.14 30.28
C ARG A 4 25.14 -7.56 29.81
N ASN A 5 23.86 -7.89 29.79
CA ASN A 5 23.24 -8.70 28.76
C ASN A 5 22.81 -10.14 29.08
N GLU A 6 22.39 -10.45 30.31
CA GLU A 6 21.73 -11.74 30.61
C GLU A 6 20.22 -11.75 30.34
N ALA A 7 19.59 -10.61 30.03
CA ALA A 7 18.15 -10.50 29.73
C ALA A 7 17.81 -10.48 28.22
N ALA A 8 18.81 -10.65 27.34
CA ALA A 8 18.62 -10.60 25.88
C ALA A 8 18.65 -11.97 25.18
N GLU A 9 18.91 -13.05 25.92
CA GLU A 9 19.20 -14.36 25.31
C GLU A 9 18.02 -15.35 25.28
N ASP A 10 16.82 -14.96 25.74
CA ASP A 10 15.65 -15.88 25.80
C ASP A 10 14.55 -15.57 24.75
N ARG A 11 14.87 -14.79 23.70
CA ARG A 11 13.93 -14.52 22.59
C ARG A 11 14.39 -15.10 21.26
N GLY A 12 15.08 -16.24 21.29
CA GLY A 12 15.76 -16.77 20.12
C GLY A 12 15.80 -18.29 20.03
N LYS A 13 14.70 -19.00 20.30
CA LYS A 13 14.64 -20.42 19.93
C LYS A 13 13.23 -21.00 19.87
N ASP A 14 12.53 -20.75 18.77
CA ASP A 14 11.70 -21.81 18.20
C ASP A 14 11.78 -21.77 16.65
N ASN A 15 12.97 -22.10 16.13
CA ASN A 15 13.26 -22.19 14.70
C ASN A 15 12.79 -23.54 14.13
N ARG A 16 11.50 -23.85 14.31
CA ARG A 16 10.81 -24.78 13.42
C ARG A 16 9.89 -23.92 12.59
N PRO A 17 9.94 -23.95 11.25
CA PRO A 17 8.95 -23.24 10.44
C PRO A 17 7.60 -23.81 10.86
N ASN A 18 6.89 -23.05 11.68
CA ASN A 18 5.66 -23.49 12.30
C ASN A 18 4.72 -23.74 11.12
N ALA A 19 3.97 -24.85 11.11
CA ALA A 19 3.06 -25.13 9.98
C ALA A 19 2.12 -23.93 9.72
N PHE A 20 1.88 -23.15 10.77
CA PHE A 20 1.23 -21.86 10.75
C PHE A 20 2.00 -20.76 10.02
N GLU A 21 3.30 -20.54 10.29
CA GLU A 21 4.11 -19.53 9.57
C GLU A 21 4.20 -19.86 8.08
N ARG A 22 4.36 -21.14 7.74
CA ARG A 22 4.35 -21.61 6.34
C ARG A 22 2.99 -21.42 5.68
N PHE A 23 1.90 -21.57 6.42
CA PHE A 23 0.54 -21.27 5.97
C PHE A 23 0.33 -19.76 5.81
N VAL A 24 0.84 -18.95 6.74
CA VAL A 24 0.77 -17.48 6.70
C VAL A 24 1.55 -16.96 5.50
N ASP A 25 2.77 -17.44 5.25
CA ASP A 25 3.57 -17.06 4.08
C ASP A 25 2.93 -17.53 2.78
N ALA A 26 2.43 -18.78 2.72
CA ALA A 26 1.71 -19.28 1.55
C ALA A 26 0.42 -18.48 1.29
N ALA A 27 -0.32 -18.12 2.34
CA ALA A 27 -1.50 -17.27 2.25
C ALA A 27 -1.14 -15.87 1.76
N ASN A 28 -0.06 -15.26 2.28
CA ASN A 28 0.40 -13.94 1.87
C ASN A 28 0.83 -13.90 0.39
N GLN A 29 1.49 -14.96 -0.07
CA GLN A 29 1.98 -15.09 -1.44
C GLN A 29 0.86 -15.42 -2.44
N VAL A 30 -0.20 -16.08 -1.97
CA VAL A 30 -1.39 -16.41 -2.76
C VAL A 30 -2.35 -15.22 -2.83
N VAL A 31 -2.60 -14.51 -1.73
CA VAL A 31 -3.49 -13.34 -1.65
C VAL A 31 -2.96 -12.16 -2.47
N SER A 32 -1.65 -12.04 -2.66
CA SER A 32 -1.02 -10.93 -3.38
C SER A 32 -1.04 -11.03 -4.91
N ARG A 33 -1.56 -12.11 -5.51
CA ARG A 33 -1.60 -12.27 -6.97
C ARG A 33 -3.03 -12.23 -7.51
N ALA A 34 -3.21 -11.57 -8.67
CA ALA A 34 -4.45 -11.50 -9.44
C ALA A 34 -5.22 -12.83 -9.70
N PRO A 35 -4.58 -14.02 -9.84
CA PRO A 35 -5.32 -15.27 -10.06
C PRO A 35 -6.02 -15.80 -8.79
N PHE A 36 -5.77 -15.26 -7.60
CA PHE A 36 -6.48 -15.66 -6.38
C PHE A 36 -7.96 -15.31 -6.43
N PHE A 37 -8.26 -14.12 -6.98
CA PHE A 37 -9.63 -13.70 -7.24
C PHE A 37 -10.35 -14.69 -8.15
N THR A 38 -9.68 -15.16 -9.21
CA THR A 38 -10.23 -16.15 -10.14
C THR A 38 -10.55 -17.47 -9.45
N VAL A 39 -9.68 -17.96 -8.54
CA VAL A 39 -9.92 -19.20 -7.79
C VAL A 39 -11.11 -19.07 -6.84
N ILE A 40 -11.22 -17.95 -6.12
CA ILE A 40 -12.36 -17.68 -5.24
C ILE A 40 -13.67 -17.63 -6.03
N VAL A 41 -13.68 -16.91 -7.15
CA VAL A 41 -14.85 -16.82 -8.02
C VAL A 41 -15.21 -18.18 -8.60
N ALA A 42 -14.22 -18.97 -9.03
CA ALA A 42 -14.47 -20.32 -9.52
C ALA A 42 -15.04 -21.24 -8.45
N ALA A 43 -14.51 -21.20 -7.23
CA ALA A 43 -15.02 -21.98 -6.09
C ALA A 43 -16.47 -21.61 -5.75
N LEU A 44 -16.80 -20.32 -5.79
CA LEU A 44 -18.17 -19.83 -5.61
C LEU A 44 -19.14 -20.32 -6.67
N VAL A 45 -18.72 -20.23 -7.93
CA VAL A 45 -19.53 -20.68 -9.07
C VAL A 45 -19.78 -22.18 -8.96
N LEU A 46 -18.74 -22.98 -8.71
CA LEU A 46 -18.89 -24.42 -8.47
C LEU A 46 -19.84 -24.73 -7.31
N TRP A 47 -19.74 -23.98 -6.21
CA TRP A 47 -20.59 -24.19 -5.04
C TRP A 47 -22.04 -23.79 -5.30
N ALA A 48 -22.28 -22.68 -6.01
CA ALA A 48 -23.61 -22.27 -6.46
C ALA A 48 -24.23 -23.30 -7.40
N LEU A 49 -23.44 -23.88 -8.31
CA LEU A 49 -23.87 -24.97 -9.21
C LEU A 49 -24.16 -26.29 -8.48
N SER A 50 -23.75 -26.45 -7.21
CA SER A 50 -24.09 -27.64 -6.41
C SER A 50 -25.57 -27.68 -5.95
N LYS A 51 -26.37 -26.65 -6.29
CA LYS A 51 -27.82 -26.56 -6.05
C LYS A 51 -28.62 -27.85 -6.24
N PRO A 52 -28.52 -28.61 -7.34
CA PRO A 52 -29.36 -29.79 -7.56
C PRO A 52 -29.02 -30.97 -6.63
N LEU A 53 -27.91 -30.91 -5.90
CA LEU A 53 -27.52 -31.92 -4.90
C LEU A 53 -28.19 -31.69 -3.54
N TRP A 54 -28.73 -30.48 -3.28
CA TRP A 54 -29.39 -30.14 -2.02
C TRP A 54 -30.90 -30.20 -2.17
N GLY A 55 -31.53 -31.23 -1.58
CA GLY A 55 -32.98 -31.46 -1.66
C GLY A 55 -33.88 -30.41 -0.98
N SER A 56 -33.34 -29.33 -0.43
CA SER A 56 -34.11 -28.23 0.17
C SER A 56 -33.58 -26.88 -0.31
N THR A 57 -34.45 -26.12 -0.98
CA THR A 57 -34.12 -24.81 -1.56
C THR A 57 -33.74 -23.78 -0.48
N THR A 58 -34.36 -23.85 0.71
CA THR A 58 -34.11 -22.92 1.83
C THR A 58 -32.69 -23.00 2.37
N LYS A 59 -32.08 -24.19 2.43
CA LYS A 59 -30.69 -24.36 2.91
C LYS A 59 -29.68 -23.79 1.91
N TRP A 60 -29.97 -23.98 0.62
CA TRP A 60 -29.13 -23.48 -0.46
C TRP A 60 -29.15 -21.94 -0.54
N GLU A 61 -30.32 -21.34 -0.38
CA GLU A 61 -30.50 -19.88 -0.38
C GLU A 61 -29.76 -19.22 0.79
N LEU A 62 -29.92 -19.75 2.01
CA LEU A 62 -29.20 -19.24 3.20
C LEU A 62 -27.69 -19.29 3.00
N ALA A 63 -27.19 -20.39 2.44
CA ALA A 63 -25.77 -20.60 2.21
C ALA A 63 -25.21 -19.62 1.17
N LEU A 64 -25.96 -19.34 0.10
CA LEU A 64 -25.61 -18.33 -0.91
C LEU A 64 -25.63 -16.90 -0.36
N HIS A 65 -26.66 -16.54 0.41
CA HIS A 65 -26.76 -15.22 1.01
C HIS A 65 -25.61 -14.96 1.98
N THR A 66 -25.35 -15.88 2.91
CA THR A 66 -24.26 -15.74 3.87
C THR A 66 -22.89 -15.85 3.21
N GLY A 67 -22.72 -16.75 2.24
CA GLY A 67 -21.46 -16.91 1.50
C GLY A 67 -21.11 -15.66 0.70
N SER A 68 -22.04 -15.15 -0.10
CA SER A 68 -21.85 -13.94 -0.90
C SER A 68 -21.58 -12.70 -0.02
N ALA A 69 -22.20 -12.61 1.16
CA ALA A 69 -21.90 -11.57 2.14
C ALA A 69 -20.45 -11.66 2.66
N ILE A 70 -19.98 -12.83 3.09
CA ILE A 70 -18.59 -13.04 3.55
C ILE A 70 -17.59 -12.64 2.47
N LEU A 71 -17.87 -13.02 1.22
CA LEU A 71 -16.98 -12.74 0.09
C LEU A 71 -16.96 -11.27 -0.29
N SER A 72 -18.10 -10.61 -0.22
CA SER A 72 -18.19 -9.17 -0.42
C SER A 72 -17.41 -8.43 0.66
N LEU A 73 -17.51 -8.84 1.93
CA LEU A 73 -16.71 -8.26 3.02
C LEU A 73 -15.21 -8.48 2.81
N LEU A 74 -14.80 -9.68 2.40
CA LEU A 74 -13.41 -9.97 2.09
C LEU A 74 -12.89 -9.11 0.93
N LEU A 75 -13.68 -8.97 -0.14
CA LEU A 75 -13.35 -8.13 -1.28
C LEU A 75 -13.25 -6.65 -0.87
N LEU A 76 -14.19 -6.18 -0.06
CA LEU A 76 -14.21 -4.82 0.46
C LEU A 76 -12.93 -4.53 1.25
N VAL A 77 -12.55 -5.40 2.19
CA VAL A 77 -11.32 -5.25 2.96
C VAL A 77 -10.06 -5.28 2.08
N LEU A 78 -10.02 -6.15 1.06
CA LEU A 78 -8.91 -6.18 0.11
C LEU A 78 -8.84 -4.88 -0.72
N LEU A 79 -9.98 -4.38 -1.16
CA LEU A 79 -10.08 -3.13 -1.92
C LEU A 79 -9.67 -1.94 -1.06
N GLU A 80 -10.14 -1.87 0.18
CA GLU A 80 -9.75 -0.86 1.17
C GLU A 80 -8.25 -0.93 1.48
N ASN A 81 -7.68 -2.13 1.63
CA ASN A 81 -6.24 -2.30 1.86
C ASN A 81 -5.40 -1.84 0.66
N ALA A 82 -5.83 -2.18 -0.56
CA ALA A 82 -5.18 -1.69 -1.79
C ALA A 82 -5.29 -0.16 -1.92
N GLY A 83 -6.45 0.41 -1.56
CA GLY A 83 -6.68 1.85 -1.51
C GLY A 83 -5.76 2.55 -0.52
N ARG A 84 -5.70 2.07 0.73
CA ARG A 84 -4.82 2.63 1.77
C ARG A 84 -3.35 2.64 1.35
N ARG A 85 -2.87 1.54 0.76
CA ARG A 85 -1.49 1.47 0.23
C ARG A 85 -1.24 2.47 -0.90
N SER A 86 -2.23 2.70 -1.76
CA SER A 86 -2.15 3.67 -2.84
C SER A 86 -2.12 5.11 -2.30
N GLU A 87 -2.87 5.39 -1.25
CA GLU A 87 -2.91 6.70 -0.59
C GLU A 87 -1.58 7.01 0.11
N GLU A 88 -1.02 6.06 0.86
CA GLU A 88 0.31 6.17 1.49
C GLU A 88 1.40 6.46 0.46
N ALA A 89 1.40 5.74 -0.67
CA ALA A 89 2.39 5.95 -1.74
C ALA A 89 2.23 7.31 -2.46
N ALA A 90 1.00 7.85 -2.50
CA ALA A 90 0.75 9.18 -3.07
C ALA A 90 1.29 10.29 -2.14
N GLN A 91 1.05 10.15 -0.83
CA GLN A 91 1.56 11.08 0.18
C GLN A 91 3.08 11.11 0.22
N GLU A 92 3.74 9.95 0.17
CA GLU A 92 5.20 9.86 0.14
C GLU A 92 5.80 10.62 -1.05
N LYS A 93 5.22 10.47 -2.25
CA LYS A 93 5.67 11.20 -3.44
C LYS A 93 5.49 12.71 -3.29
N LEU A 94 4.36 13.16 -2.74
CA LEU A 94 4.12 14.58 -2.48
C LEU A 94 5.12 15.13 -1.46
N ASN A 95 5.42 14.37 -0.40
CA ASN A 95 6.39 14.74 0.61
C ASN A 95 7.80 14.91 0.00
N VAL A 96 8.24 13.97 -0.85
CA VAL A 96 9.52 14.08 -1.57
C VAL A 96 9.57 15.31 -2.48
N ILE A 97 8.48 15.63 -3.19
CA ILE A 97 8.41 16.84 -4.03
C ILE A 97 8.46 18.12 -3.17
N ALA A 98 7.73 18.14 -2.06
CA ALA A 98 7.71 19.27 -1.14
C ALA A 98 9.09 19.50 -0.50
N GLU A 99 9.78 18.43 -0.09
CA GLU A 99 11.14 18.47 0.42
C GLU A 99 12.11 19.00 -0.64
N ALA A 100 12.09 18.45 -1.86
CA ALA A 100 12.94 18.90 -2.96
C ALA A 100 12.72 20.37 -3.32
N LEU A 101 11.46 20.84 -3.26
CA LEU A 101 11.12 22.24 -3.48
C LEU A 101 11.62 23.14 -2.33
N SER A 102 11.47 22.69 -1.09
CA SER A 102 11.98 23.38 0.11
C SER A 102 13.50 23.48 0.09
N ASP A 103 14.19 22.41 -0.30
CA ASP A 103 15.65 22.37 -0.49
C ASP A 103 16.09 23.33 -1.60
N LEU A 104 15.40 23.34 -2.76
CA LEU A 104 15.70 24.29 -3.82
C LEU A 104 15.52 25.74 -3.34
N MET A 105 14.42 26.04 -2.65
CA MET A 105 14.17 27.38 -2.10
C MET A 105 15.20 27.76 -1.03
N SER A 106 15.59 26.84 -0.15
CA SER A 106 16.56 27.11 0.92
C SER A 106 18.00 27.23 0.42
N HIS A 107 18.37 26.46 -0.62
CA HIS A 107 19.67 26.54 -1.28
C HIS A 107 19.78 27.77 -2.20
N HIS A 108 18.66 28.25 -2.75
CA HIS A 108 18.56 29.52 -3.49
C HIS A 108 18.42 30.72 -2.54
N ALA A 109 17.88 30.55 -1.33
CA ALA A 109 17.75 31.63 -0.34
C ALA A 109 19.08 31.96 0.38
N ARG A 110 20.15 31.17 0.20
CA ARG A 110 21.45 31.42 0.83
C ARG A 110 22.37 32.37 0.06
N ASP A 111 22.03 32.80 -1.15
CA ASP A 111 22.78 33.83 -1.88
C ASP A 111 21.87 34.98 -2.33
N SER A 112 21.31 35.68 -1.33
CA SER A 112 20.27 36.70 -1.54
C SER A 112 20.76 37.97 -2.25
N ASP A 113 22.07 38.16 -2.40
CA ASP A 113 22.64 39.29 -3.14
C ASP A 113 23.10 38.89 -4.56
N GLU A 114 23.71 37.73 -4.75
CA GLU A 114 24.20 37.29 -6.08
C GLU A 114 23.05 36.87 -7.03
N LEU A 115 21.95 36.35 -6.48
CA LEU A 115 20.75 36.01 -7.25
C LEU A 115 19.95 37.24 -7.70
N ARG A 116 19.94 38.31 -6.91
CA ARG A 116 19.36 39.58 -7.34
C ARG A 116 20.14 40.16 -8.52
N GLU A 117 21.47 40.13 -8.45
CA GLU A 117 22.33 40.58 -9.54
C GLU A 117 22.16 39.71 -10.81
N SER A 118 21.98 38.40 -10.64
CA SER A 118 21.74 37.48 -11.76
C SER A 118 20.35 37.67 -12.39
N VAL A 119 19.33 37.97 -11.59
CA VAL A 119 17.98 38.32 -12.07
C VAL A 119 17.98 39.66 -12.79
N ASP A 120 18.71 40.67 -12.29
CA ASP A 120 18.84 41.97 -12.95
C ASP A 120 19.60 41.86 -14.28
N LYS A 121 20.71 41.11 -14.34
CA LYS A 121 21.43 40.84 -15.60
C LYS A 121 20.56 40.09 -16.61
N LEU A 122 19.72 39.16 -16.15
CA LEU A 122 18.78 38.45 -17.03
C LEU A 122 17.66 39.38 -17.52
N ARG A 123 17.18 40.29 -16.66
CA ARG A 123 16.13 41.26 -16.99
C ARG A 123 16.62 42.34 -17.96
N GLU A 124 17.88 42.76 -17.83
CA GLU A 124 18.59 43.67 -18.73
C GLU A 124 18.88 43.02 -20.08
N ALA A 125 19.38 41.77 -20.10
CA ALA A 125 19.63 41.03 -21.33
C ALA A 125 18.34 40.65 -22.10
N VAL A 126 17.22 40.48 -21.39
CA VAL A 126 15.90 40.19 -21.99
C VAL A 126 15.16 41.50 -22.38
N GLY A 127 15.71 42.68 -22.07
CA GLY A 127 15.18 43.97 -22.54
C GLY A 127 13.83 44.35 -21.92
N LEU A 128 13.57 43.97 -20.66
CA LEU A 128 12.31 44.30 -19.97
C LEU A 128 12.30 45.68 -19.29
N GLU A 129 13.25 46.56 -19.62
CA GLU A 129 13.34 47.91 -19.05
C GLU A 129 12.77 49.03 -19.94
N GLU A 130 12.32 48.72 -21.17
CA GLU A 130 11.62 49.70 -22.03
C GLU A 130 10.11 49.46 -22.14
N ARG A 131 9.45 49.26 -20.99
CA ARG A 131 8.02 49.62 -20.91
C ARG A 131 7.55 49.93 -19.49
N HIS A 132 8.11 50.98 -18.88
CA HIS A 132 7.37 52.18 -18.47
C HIS A 132 8.25 53.12 -17.65
#